data_AF-A0A941IW51-F1
#
_entry.id   AF-A0A941IW51-F1
#
_cell.length_a   1.000
_cell.length_b   1.000
_cell.length_c   1.000
_cell.angle_alpha   90.00
_cell.angle_beta   90.00
_cell.angle_gamma   90.00
#
_symmetry.space_group_name_H-M   'P 1'
#
loop_
_entity.id
_entity.type
_entity.pdbx_description
1 polymer ?
#
loop_
_entity_poly.entity_id
_entity_poly.type
_entity_poly.pdbx_seq_one_letter_code
_entity_poly.pdbx_strand_id
1 'polypeptide(L)'
;MPAAATPAPQLAPHRDRGTVAVILFQHGPLFENSIPLTVFGVDRRGHGLPYYRLLACMSEAGPLPTTGGILLATPYGLAAAEAAGTVIVPAWRSPTD
;
A
#
# COMPACT_ATOMS: atom_id res chain seq x y z
N MET A 1 -10.77 2.69 36.96
CA MET A 1 -11.56 1.76 36.14
C MET A 1 -10.74 1.47 34.89
N PRO A 2 -10.29 0.23 34.61
CA PRO A 2 -9.51 -0.02 33.40
C PRO A 2 -10.45 0.14 32.19
N ALA A 3 -10.01 0.91 31.19
CA ALA A 3 -10.76 1.07 29.94
C ALA A 3 -10.90 -0.31 29.28
N ALA A 4 -12.13 -0.68 28.92
CA ALA A 4 -12.38 -1.91 28.18
C ALA A 4 -11.55 -1.88 26.89
N ALA A 5 -10.70 -2.89 26.70
CA ALA A 5 -9.91 -3.04 25.49
C ALA A 5 -10.86 -3.12 24.29
N THR A 6 -10.74 -2.17 23.36
CA THR A 6 -11.47 -2.20 22.09
C THR A 6 -11.21 -3.55 21.41
N PRO A 7 -12.23 -4.33 21.04
CA PRO A 7 -12.02 -5.60 20.35
C PRO A 7 -11.19 -5.36 19.09
N ALA A 8 -10.16 -6.17 18.90
CA ALA A 8 -9.31 -6.07 17.72
C ALA A 8 -10.19 -6.18 16.46
N PRO A 9 -10.02 -5.30 15.46
CA PRO A 9 -10.83 -5.34 14.26
C PRO A 9 -10.71 -6.71 13.61
N GLN A 10 -11.86 -7.37 13.43
CA GLN A 10 -11.90 -8.67 12.78
C GLN A 10 -11.53 -8.47 11.31
N LEU A 11 -10.41 -9.06 10.89
CA LEU A 11 -9.94 -8.99 9.52
C LEU A 11 -11.01 -9.58 8.60
N ALA A 12 -11.52 -8.77 7.68
CA ALA A 12 -12.66 -9.13 6.84
C ALA A 12 -12.42 -10.48 6.12
N PRO A 13 -13.41 -11.39 6.09
CA PRO A 13 -13.22 -12.77 5.66
C PRO A 13 -13.06 -12.98 4.14
N HIS A 14 -12.85 -11.91 3.34
CA HIS A 14 -12.78 -12.05 1.87
C HIS A 14 -11.80 -11.07 1.20
N ARG A 15 -10.51 -11.15 1.55
CA ARG A 15 -9.46 -10.44 0.81
C ARG A 15 -9.05 -11.21 -0.44
N ASP A 16 -8.96 -10.52 -1.57
CA ASP A 16 -8.57 -11.12 -2.84
C ASP A 16 -7.04 -11.34 -2.90
N ARG A 17 -6.62 -12.61 -2.97
CA ARG A 17 -5.18 -12.98 -3.08
C ARG A 17 -4.53 -12.48 -4.37
N GLY A 18 -5.32 -12.15 -5.40
CA GLY A 18 -4.85 -11.52 -6.63
C GLY A 18 -4.71 -10.00 -6.52
N THR A 19 -5.11 -9.38 -5.41
CA THR A 19 -5.01 -7.93 -5.19
C THR A 19 -3.90 -7.62 -4.18
N VAL A 20 -2.97 -6.73 -4.57
CA VAL A 20 -1.85 -6.25 -3.76
C VAL A 20 -2.00 -4.75 -3.53
N ALA A 21 -1.98 -4.32 -2.27
CA ALA A 21 -1.92 -2.90 -1.92
C ALA A 21 -0.50 -2.51 -1.52
N VAL A 22 -0.03 -1.36 -2.00
CA VAL A 22 1.25 -0.74 -1.59
C VAL A 22 0.93 0.58 -0.93
N ILE A 23 1.38 0.77 0.32
CA ILE A 23 1.13 2.01 1.04
C ILE A 23 2.22 3.03 0.68
N LEU A 24 1.79 4.18 0.17
CA LEU A 24 2.62 5.34 -0.14
C LEU A 24 2.36 6.42 0.92
N PHE A 25 3.41 7.09 1.37
CA PHE A 25 3.36 8.08 2.43
C PHE A 25 4.27 9.27 2.12
N GLN A 26 4.09 10.38 2.85
CA GLN A 26 4.92 11.57 2.65
C GLN A 26 6.40 11.29 2.93
N HIS A 27 7.27 11.87 2.10
CA HIS A 27 8.73 11.68 2.14
C HIS A 27 9.14 10.20 2.00
N GLY A 28 8.25 9.35 1.48
CA GLY A 28 8.54 7.94 1.24
C GLY A 28 9.70 7.76 0.26
N PRO A 29 10.57 6.77 0.50
CA PRO A 29 11.76 6.60 -0.30
C PRO A 29 11.40 5.93 -1.65
N LEU A 30 11.78 6.60 -2.75
CA LEU A 30 11.30 6.28 -4.10
C LEU A 30 11.76 4.90 -4.59
N PHE A 31 12.99 4.51 -4.23
CA PHE A 31 13.57 3.25 -4.67
C PHE A 31 12.78 2.06 -4.12
N GLU A 32 12.50 2.06 -2.83
CA GLU A 32 11.75 1.03 -2.12
C GLU A 32 10.30 0.98 -2.57
N ASN A 33 9.69 2.13 -2.87
CA ASN A 33 8.36 2.21 -3.46
C ASN A 33 8.32 1.65 -4.89
N SER A 34 9.37 1.86 -5.69
CA SER A 34 9.40 1.42 -7.08
C SER A 34 9.39 -0.10 -7.25
N ILE A 35 9.97 -0.84 -6.31
CA ILE A 35 10.09 -2.30 -6.37
C ILE A 35 8.71 -2.98 -6.40
N PRO A 36 7.82 -2.81 -5.40
CA PRO A 36 6.51 -3.46 -5.42
C PRO A 36 5.62 -2.92 -6.54
N LEU A 37 5.73 -1.63 -6.91
CA LEU A 37 5.02 -1.09 -8.07
C LEU A 37 5.43 -1.80 -9.37
N THR A 38 6.71 -2.12 -9.53
CA THR A 38 7.23 -2.80 -10.74
C THR A 38 6.95 -4.29 -10.73
N VAL A 39 7.07 -4.96 -9.58
CA VAL A 39 6.85 -6.41 -9.44
C VAL A 39 5.39 -6.75 -9.67
N PHE A 40 4.46 -6.01 -9.04
CA PHE A 40 3.03 -6.33 -9.05
C PHE A 40 2.20 -5.51 -10.05
N GLY A 41 2.70 -4.36 -10.51
CA GLY A 41 1.94 -3.46 -11.40
C GLY A 41 2.15 -3.70 -12.89
N VAL A 42 3.27 -4.32 -13.29
CA VAL A 42 3.55 -4.61 -14.70
C VAL A 42 2.98 -5.99 -15.05
N ASP A 43 2.12 -6.01 -16.07
CA ASP A 43 1.57 -7.26 -16.59
C ASP A 43 2.64 -8.09 -17.31
N ARG A 44 2.95 -9.26 -16.76
CA ARG A 44 3.92 -10.21 -17.31
C ARG A 44 3.29 -11.55 -17.67
N ARG A 45 1.96 -11.60 -17.88
CA ARG A 45 1.26 -12.84 -18.28
C ARG A 45 1.82 -13.46 -19.55
N GLY A 46 2.31 -12.65 -20.49
CA GLY A 46 2.99 -13.11 -21.70
C GLY A 46 4.27 -13.94 -21.45
N HIS A 47 4.83 -13.87 -20.24
CA HIS A 47 5.98 -14.66 -19.81
C HIS A 47 5.60 -15.79 -18.84
N GLY A 48 4.31 -16.12 -18.72
CA GLY A 48 3.81 -17.17 -17.83
C GLY A 48 3.78 -16.80 -16.34
N LEU A 49 3.97 -15.51 -16.00
CA LEU A 49 3.91 -15.03 -14.62
C LEU A 49 2.46 -14.71 -14.19
N PRO A 50 2.13 -14.82 -12.88
CA PRO A 50 0.83 -14.42 -12.37
C PRO A 50 0.53 -12.94 -12.61
N TYR A 51 -0.76 -12.63 -12.73
CA TYR A 51 -1.25 -11.25 -12.74
C TYR A 51 -1.69 -10.83 -11.34
N TYR A 52 -1.43 -9.57 -11.00
CA TYR A 52 -1.92 -8.94 -9.79
C TYR A 52 -2.63 -7.63 -10.11
N ARG A 53 -3.75 -7.39 -9.42
CA ARG A 53 -4.33 -6.05 -9.35
C ARG A 53 -3.58 -5.25 -8.29
N LEU A 54 -2.85 -4.23 -8.73
CA LEU A 54 -2.09 -3.35 -7.85
C LEU A 54 -2.92 -2.13 -7.43
N LEU A 55 -2.96 -1.87 -6.11
CA LEU A 55 -3.53 -0.68 -5.49
C LEU A 55 -2.42 0.12 -4.80
N ALA A 56 -1.91 1.15 -5.45
CA ALA A 56 -1.03 2.11 -4.78
C ALA A 56 -1.90 3.04 -3.93
N CYS A 57 -1.84 2.92 -2.60
CA CYS A 57 -2.72 3.60 -1.66
C CYS A 57 -1.98 4.73 -0.95
N MET A 58 -2.51 5.95 -0.96
CA MET A 58 -1.96 7.05 -0.15
C MET A 58 -2.39 6.91 1.31
N SER A 59 -1.46 7.10 2.24
CA SER A 59 -1.78 7.22 3.67
C SER A 59 -2.36 8.58 4.06
N GLU A 60 -2.03 9.63 3.31
CA GLU A 60 -2.49 11.00 3.55
C GLU A 60 -3.35 11.52 2.39
N ALA A 61 -4.14 12.57 2.65
CA ALA A 61 -4.93 13.23 1.63
C ALA A 61 -4.08 14.18 0.77
N GLY A 62 -4.34 14.19 -0.54
CA GLY A 62 -3.64 15.03 -1.51
C GLY A 62 -2.32 14.43 -2.02
N PRO A 63 -1.64 15.09 -2.97
CA PRO A 63 -0.39 14.60 -3.54
C PRO A 63 0.71 14.47 -2.48
N LEU A 64 1.42 13.34 -2.48
CA LEU A 64 2.47 13.05 -1.53
C LEU A 64 3.83 13.57 -2.04
N PRO A 65 4.50 14.48 -1.32
CA PRO A 65 5.85 14.87 -1.66
C PRO A 65 6.82 13.71 -1.40
N THR A 66 7.79 13.57 -2.28
CA THR A 66 8.89 12.60 -2.15
C THR A 66 10.21 13.32 -1.93
N THR A 67 11.22 12.58 -1.46
CA THR A 67 12.58 13.11 -1.29
C THR A 67 13.24 13.49 -2.62
N GLY A 68 12.72 13.02 -3.76
CA GLY A 68 13.21 13.34 -5.10
C GLY A 68 12.64 14.63 -5.71
N GLY A 69 11.87 15.43 -4.95
CA GLY A 69 11.28 16.67 -5.46
C GLY A 69 10.09 16.47 -6.41
N ILE A 70 9.50 15.27 -6.44
CA ILE A 70 8.30 14.95 -7.22
C ILE A 70 7.12 14.65 -6.29
N LEU A 71 5.90 14.84 -6.81
CA LEU A 71 4.65 14.51 -6.13
C LEU A 71 4.10 13.18 -6.65
N LEU A 72 3.69 12.29 -5.75
CA LEU A 72 2.93 11.08 -6.08
C LEU A 72 1.44 11.33 -5.87
N ALA A 73 0.62 10.86 -6.79
CA ALA A 73 -0.83 10.87 -6.67
C ALA A 73 -1.42 9.57 -7.24
N THR A 74 -2.51 9.11 -6.64
CA THR A 74 -3.22 7.87 -7.01
C THR A 74 -4.67 8.00 -6.58
N PRO A 75 -5.64 7.36 -7.27
CA PRO A 75 -7.04 7.42 -6.89
C PRO A 75 -7.38 6.64 -5.62
N TYR A 76 -6.43 5.88 -5.04
CA TYR A 76 -6.68 5.01 -3.91
C TYR A 76 -6.17 5.60 -2.59
N GLY A 77 -7.05 5.73 -1.60
CA GLY A 77 -6.68 5.93 -0.19
C GLY A 77 -6.60 4.61 0.59
N LEU A 78 -6.27 4.68 1.88
CA LEU A 78 -6.10 3.49 2.73
C LEU A 78 -7.29 2.53 2.75
N ALA A 79 -8.53 3.02 2.61
CA ALA A 79 -9.71 2.16 2.55
C ALA A 79 -9.65 1.13 1.41
N ALA A 80 -8.97 1.45 0.30
CA ALA A 80 -8.79 0.50 -0.80
C ALA A 80 -7.94 -0.72 -0.43
N ALA A 81 -7.08 -0.61 0.60
CA ALA A 81 -6.26 -1.72 1.07
C ALA A 81 -7.08 -2.84 1.71
N GLU A 82 -8.33 -2.57 2.14
CA GLU A 82 -9.22 -3.61 2.69
C GLU A 82 -9.54 -4.72 1.68
N ALA A 83 -9.52 -4.40 0.38
CA ALA A 83 -9.75 -5.37 -0.69
C ALA A 83 -8.55 -6.29 -0.95
N ALA A 84 -7.35 -5.90 -0.51
CA ALA A 84 -6.11 -6.59 -0.87
C ALA A 84 -5.82 -7.80 0.01
N GLY A 85 -5.48 -8.94 -0.61
CA GLY A 85 -4.96 -10.14 0.06
C GLY A 85 -3.57 -9.94 0.63
N THR A 86 -2.79 -9.03 0.05
CA THR A 86 -1.44 -8.67 0.49
C THR A 86 -1.32 -7.16 0.60
N VAL A 87 -0.81 -6.67 1.72
CA VAL A 87 -0.47 -5.27 1.93
C VAL A 87 1.04 -5.15 2.10
N ILE A 88 1.66 -4.29 1.30
CA ILE A 88 3.08 -3.98 1.36
C ILE A 88 3.22 -2.60 1.97
N VAL A 89 3.96 -2.54 3.06
CA VAL A 89 4.45 -1.30 3.67
C VAL A 89 5.95 -1.25 3.37
N PRO A 90 6.40 -0.38 2.44
CA PRO A 90 7.82 -0.18 2.16
C PRO A 90 8.55 0.34 3.41
N ALA A 91 9.87 0.56 3.32
CA ALA A 91 10.66 1.11 4.42
C ALA A 91 9.94 2.31 5.05
N TRP A 92 9.37 2.10 6.25
CA TRP A 92 8.50 3.06 6.90
C TRP A 92 9.34 3.97 7.79
N ARG A 93 8.88 5.22 7.96
CA ARG A 93 9.50 6.15 8.92
C ARG A 93 9.44 5.59 10.35
N SER A 94 10.31 6.09 11.22
CA SER A 94 10.26 5.75 12.64
C SER A 94 8.87 6.10 13.21
N PRO A 95 8.23 5.22 14.00
CA PRO A 95 6.96 5.54 14.65
C PRO A 95 7.03 6.69 15.66
N THR A 96 8.26 7.03 16.07
CA THR A 96 8.58 8.08 17.05
C THR A 96 9.00 9.40 16.42
N ASP A 97 9.07 9.49 15.08
CA ASP A 97 9.25 10.74 14.35
C ASP A 97 7.92 11.49 14.16
#